data_AF-A0A1H8V195-F1
#
_entry.id   AF-A0A1H8V195-F1
#
_cell.length_a   1.000
_cell.length_b   1.000
_cell.length_c   1.000
_cell.angle_alpha   90.00
_cell.angle_beta   90.00
_cell.angle_gamma   90.00
#
_symmetry.space_group_name_H-M   'P 1'
#
loop_
_entity.id
_entity.type
_entity.pdbx_description
1 polymer ?
#
loop_
_entity_poly.entity_id
_entity_poly.type
_entity_poly.pdbx_seq_one_letter_code
_entity_poly.pdbx_strand_id
1 'polypeptide(L)'
;MAGGVAGSGGLLPDRHPTGDFFVCGIFDASPKDDLASMEHPVFSLATRPDRRILRYERGGKTVEVIPSVKGRATIHDKDILIYCVSQLMAAMNAGQEISRKLQIKAYDLLVATNRDTSGDAYARLREAFERLAGTRITTNLETGGLQTTSGFGLIESWEIVRRSRGGRMISVSVTLSEWLFRAVVSKSVLTLSRDYFRLRKPLERRLYELVRKHCGRQRHWRASVTTLHAKSGSTAPLRVFRAALRRMIAEASLPDYHLEEVPGDIIAFSRRDQVVDGDGPLLAPGTLEAARALCPGVDVYALEAEWRSWWADTGRKPLKSADAAFLGWVKRRRPGAGGKAG
;
A
#
# COMPACT_ATOMS: atom_id res chain seq x y z
N MET A 1 6.39 -32.86 26.42
CA MET A 1 7.28 -32.76 25.24
C MET A 1 6.44 -32.92 24.00
N ALA A 2 5.88 -31.82 23.49
CA ALA A 2 5.15 -31.79 22.23
C ALA A 2 5.93 -30.85 21.31
N GLY A 3 6.48 -31.41 20.23
CA GLY A 3 7.37 -30.74 19.31
C GLY A 3 6.65 -29.59 18.60
N GLY A 4 7.20 -28.39 18.75
CA GLY A 4 6.81 -27.24 17.96
C GLY A 4 7.18 -27.47 16.50
N VAL A 5 6.17 -27.44 15.63
CA VAL A 5 6.36 -27.34 14.19
C VAL A 5 7.11 -26.04 13.93
N ALA A 6 8.34 -26.16 13.41
CA ALA A 6 9.13 -25.01 12.97
C ALA A 6 8.34 -24.27 11.88
N GLY A 7 8.00 -23.00 12.13
CA GLY A 7 7.25 -22.17 11.20
C GLY A 7 8.02 -21.95 9.90
N SER A 8 7.59 -22.63 8.85
CA SER A 8 7.97 -22.36 7.47
C SER A 8 7.22 -21.11 6.98
N GLY A 9 7.82 -19.94 7.17
CA GLY A 9 7.33 -18.71 6.53
C GLY A 9 7.91 -17.47 7.18
N GLY A 10 8.44 -16.54 6.38
CA GLY A 10 9.10 -15.30 6.84
C GLY A 10 8.22 -14.30 7.62
N LEU A 11 7.06 -14.73 8.14
CA LEU A 11 6.16 -13.95 8.97
C LEU A 11 6.59 -13.98 10.44
N LEU A 12 6.38 -12.87 11.14
CA LEU A 12 6.47 -12.82 12.59
C LEU A 12 5.44 -13.79 13.22
N PRO A 13 5.69 -14.29 14.45
CA PRO A 13 4.67 -15.03 15.17
C PRO A 13 3.41 -14.18 15.30
N ASP A 14 2.26 -14.84 15.25
CA ASP A 14 1.02 -14.22 15.70
C ASP A 14 1.11 -14.03 17.22
N ARG A 15 1.23 -12.77 17.65
CA ARG A 15 1.39 -12.43 19.07
C ARG A 15 0.07 -12.42 19.80
N HIS A 16 -1.05 -12.30 19.07
CA HIS A 16 -2.38 -12.10 19.62
C HIS A 16 -3.40 -12.95 18.83
N PRO A 17 -3.33 -14.29 18.94
CA PRO A 17 -4.26 -15.17 18.24
C PRO A 17 -5.69 -14.85 18.67
N THR A 18 -6.53 -14.51 17.70
CA THR A 18 -7.97 -14.30 17.95
C THR A 18 -8.60 -15.68 18.15
N GLY A 19 -9.17 -15.96 19.32
CA GLY A 19 -9.88 -17.24 19.56
C GLY A 19 -11.17 -17.32 18.73
N ASP A 20 -11.68 -18.53 18.49
CA ASP A 20 -12.90 -18.84 17.69
C ASP A 20 -14.23 -18.30 18.28
N PHE A 21 -14.18 -17.30 19.16
CA PHE A 21 -15.36 -16.66 19.71
C PHE A 21 -15.73 -15.44 18.88
N PHE A 22 -16.93 -15.47 18.29
CA PHE A 22 -17.50 -14.34 17.57
C PHE A 22 -17.81 -13.20 18.56
N VAL A 23 -16.85 -12.30 18.76
CA VAL A 23 -17.03 -11.05 19.51
C VAL A 23 -17.36 -9.95 18.51
N CYS A 24 -18.64 -9.59 18.41
CA CYS A 24 -19.09 -8.45 17.62
C CYS A 24 -18.63 -7.15 18.31
N GLY A 25 -17.39 -6.75 18.04
CA GLY A 25 -16.80 -5.50 18.45
C GLY A 25 -15.89 -4.95 17.37
N ILE A 26 -15.72 -3.63 17.38
CA ILE A 26 -14.76 -2.80 16.61
C ILE A 26 -13.32 -3.39 16.59
N PHE A 27 -13.01 -4.33 17.50
CA PHE A 27 -11.79 -5.11 17.55
C PHE A 27 -11.51 -6.01 16.33
N ASP A 28 -12.55 -6.43 15.59
CA ASP A 28 -12.37 -7.37 14.47
C ASP A 28 -12.41 -6.71 13.07
N ALA A 29 -12.23 -5.38 13.02
CA ALA A 29 -12.20 -4.66 11.76
C ALA A 29 -11.11 -5.23 10.82
N SER A 30 -11.52 -5.75 9.66
CA SER A 30 -10.56 -6.23 8.66
C SER A 30 -9.63 -5.09 8.25
N PRO A 31 -8.30 -5.30 8.22
CA PRO A 31 -7.36 -4.23 7.90
C PRO A 31 -7.67 -3.54 6.57
N LYS A 32 -7.72 -2.21 6.56
CA LYS A 32 -8.02 -1.37 5.40
C LYS A 32 -6.92 -0.34 5.18
N ASP A 33 -6.50 -0.17 3.94
CA ASP A 33 -5.45 0.78 3.55
C ASP A 33 -5.90 1.64 2.36
N ASP A 34 -5.36 2.86 2.26
CA ASP A 34 -5.75 3.83 1.25
C ASP A 34 -5.05 3.57 -0.10
N LEU A 35 -5.80 3.69 -1.20
CA LEU A 35 -5.31 3.34 -2.53
C LEU A 35 -4.11 4.17 -3.00
N ALA A 36 -4.01 5.43 -2.56
CA ALA A 36 -3.05 6.37 -3.10
C ALA A 36 -1.67 6.20 -2.46
N SER A 37 -1.62 5.96 -1.15
CA SER A 37 -0.37 5.62 -0.45
C SER A 37 0.11 4.21 -0.78
N MET A 38 -0.79 3.29 -1.20
CA MET A 38 -0.38 2.00 -1.76
C MET A 38 0.30 2.15 -3.13
N GLU A 39 -0.14 3.07 -3.97
CA GLU A 39 0.41 3.27 -5.33
C GLU A 39 1.78 3.99 -5.31
N HIS A 40 1.94 4.98 -4.43
CA HIS A 40 3.08 5.90 -4.45
C HIS A 40 3.96 5.79 -3.19
N PRO A 41 5.29 5.99 -3.29
CA PRO A 41 6.22 5.74 -2.19
C PRO A 41 6.21 6.85 -1.12
N VAL A 42 5.11 7.00 -0.38
CA VAL A 42 4.99 8.03 0.66
C VAL A 42 5.87 7.73 1.88
N PHE A 43 5.90 6.47 2.31
CA PHE A 43 6.56 6.03 3.53
C PHE A 43 7.99 5.57 3.29
N SER A 44 8.86 5.79 4.27
CA SER A 44 10.24 5.32 4.26
C SER A 44 10.34 3.82 4.48
N LEU A 45 11.23 3.16 3.74
CA LEU A 45 11.63 1.76 3.97
C LEU A 45 12.86 1.63 4.88
N ALA A 46 13.43 2.75 5.34
CA ALA A 46 14.61 2.75 6.19
C ALA A 46 14.26 2.34 7.62
N THR A 47 15.18 1.62 8.26
CA THR A 47 15.11 1.26 9.70
C THR A 47 15.79 2.29 10.60
N ARG A 48 16.40 3.33 10.01
CA ARG A 48 16.98 4.50 10.69
C ARG A 48 16.26 5.76 10.22
N PRO A 49 16.30 6.88 10.98
CA PRO A 49 15.64 8.11 10.59
C PRO A 49 16.03 8.56 9.17
N ASP A 50 15.05 8.59 8.25
CA ASP A 50 15.25 9.05 6.87
C ASP A 50 14.89 10.54 6.78
N ARG A 51 15.91 11.39 6.71
CA ARG A 51 15.75 12.85 6.60
C ARG A 51 15.82 13.37 5.17
N ARG A 52 15.86 12.48 4.17
CA ARG A 52 15.91 12.89 2.77
C ARG A 52 14.53 13.35 2.31
N ILE A 53 14.50 14.44 1.55
CA ILE A 53 13.30 14.86 0.82
C ILE A 53 13.12 13.87 -0.33
N LEU A 54 11.97 13.20 -0.38
CA LEU A 54 11.62 12.38 -1.52
C LEU A 54 10.94 13.26 -2.57
N ARG A 55 11.40 13.15 -3.81
CA ARG A 55 10.70 13.65 -5.01
C ARG A 55 10.44 12.46 -5.91
N TYR A 56 9.18 12.23 -6.25
CA TYR A 56 8.73 11.13 -7.09
C TYR A 56 7.84 11.67 -8.19
N GLU A 57 8.10 11.26 -9.43
CA GLU A 57 7.26 11.57 -10.58
C GLU A 57 7.10 10.32 -11.45
N ARG A 58 5.86 9.97 -11.77
CA ARG A 58 5.57 8.89 -12.73
C ARG A 58 4.17 9.04 -13.30
N GLY A 59 4.05 8.98 -14.64
CA GLY A 59 2.75 9.01 -15.33
C GLY A 59 1.95 10.28 -15.07
N GLY A 60 2.60 11.44 -15.01
CA GLY A 60 1.98 12.75 -14.72
C GLY A 60 1.62 12.98 -13.26
N LYS A 61 1.90 12.03 -12.37
CA LYS A 61 1.66 12.13 -10.93
C LYS A 61 2.95 12.50 -10.21
N THR A 62 2.89 13.51 -9.36
CA THR A 62 4.01 13.99 -8.55
C THR A 62 3.72 13.79 -7.06
N VAL A 63 4.73 13.35 -6.33
CA VAL A 63 4.69 13.24 -4.86
C VAL A 63 6.01 13.76 -4.33
N GLU A 64 5.94 14.82 -3.53
CA GLU A 64 7.04 15.30 -2.71
C GLU A 64 6.75 14.98 -1.25
N VAL A 65 7.72 14.40 -0.55
CA VAL A 65 7.60 14.11 0.88
C VAL A 65 8.76 14.75 1.63
N ILE A 66 8.43 15.67 2.52
CA ILE A 66 9.37 16.41 3.36
C ILE A 66 9.30 15.85 4.79
N PRO A 67 10.41 15.29 5.32
CA PRO A 67 10.47 14.80 6.69
C PRO A 67 10.72 15.93 7.70
N SER A 68 10.37 15.67 8.96
CA SER A 68 10.86 16.48 10.09
C SER A 68 12.25 16.03 10.55
N VAL A 69 12.80 16.69 11.57
CA VAL A 69 14.04 16.28 12.24
C VAL A 69 13.98 14.86 12.83
N LYS A 70 12.78 14.34 13.08
CA LYS A 70 12.51 12.97 13.53
C LYS A 70 12.60 11.94 12.41
N GLY A 71 12.73 12.38 11.16
CA GLY A 71 12.72 11.56 9.96
C GLY A 71 11.32 11.37 9.39
N ARG A 72 11.27 10.88 8.16
CA ARG A 72 10.05 10.52 7.44
C ARG A 72 9.36 9.35 8.14
N ALA A 73 8.02 9.37 8.16
CA ALA A 73 7.22 8.24 8.60
C ALA A 73 7.60 6.98 7.83
N THR A 74 7.80 5.89 8.55
CA THR A 74 8.19 4.59 8.01
C THR A 74 6.97 3.79 7.59
N ILE A 75 7.17 2.78 6.76
CA ILE A 75 6.09 1.86 6.37
C ILE A 75 5.49 1.13 7.58
N HIS A 76 6.22 0.99 8.69
CA HIS A 76 5.67 0.44 9.93
C HIS A 76 4.82 1.47 10.70
N ASP A 77 5.13 2.76 10.61
CA ASP A 77 4.29 3.81 11.22
C ASP A 77 2.91 3.87 10.54
N LYS A 78 2.85 3.51 9.25
CA LYS A 78 1.61 3.38 8.47
C LYS A 78 0.60 2.43 9.12
N ASP A 79 1.03 1.44 9.91
CA ASP A 79 0.14 0.52 10.62
C ASP A 79 -0.91 1.26 11.49
N ILE A 80 -0.54 2.42 12.03
CA ILE A 80 -1.45 3.29 12.79
C ILE A 80 -2.56 3.82 11.89
N LEU A 81 -2.21 4.25 10.67
CA LEU A 81 -3.18 4.77 9.70
C LEU A 81 -4.09 3.64 9.21
N ILE A 82 -3.53 2.47 8.90
CA ILE A 82 -4.29 1.28 8.52
C ILE A 82 -5.29 0.93 9.63
N TYR A 83 -4.87 0.94 10.90
CA TYR A 83 -5.77 0.72 12.03
C TYR A 83 -6.90 1.76 12.05
N CYS A 84 -6.59 3.06 12.02
CA CYS A 84 -7.60 4.12 12.03
C CYS A 84 -8.59 4.03 10.86
N VAL A 85 -8.11 3.79 9.64
CA VAL A 85 -8.93 3.60 8.43
C VAL A 85 -9.83 2.37 8.60
N SER A 86 -9.31 1.28 9.15
CA SER A 86 -10.09 0.07 9.43
C SER A 86 -11.25 0.35 10.38
N GLN A 87 -10.99 1.12 11.45
CA GLN A 87 -12.02 1.49 12.42
C GLN A 87 -13.10 2.39 11.83
N LEU A 88 -12.73 3.40 11.05
CA LEU A 88 -13.71 4.26 10.37
C LEU A 88 -14.55 3.47 9.37
N MET A 89 -13.93 2.55 8.61
CA MET A 89 -14.66 1.71 7.67
C MET A 89 -15.63 0.76 8.37
N ALA A 90 -15.23 0.18 9.52
CA ALA A 90 -16.11 -0.66 10.32
C ALA A 90 -17.30 0.13 10.89
N ALA A 91 -17.05 1.31 11.46
CA ALA A 91 -18.08 2.21 11.97
C ALA A 91 -19.07 2.63 10.85
N MET A 92 -18.55 3.03 9.69
CA MET A 92 -19.37 3.39 8.54
C MET A 92 -20.22 2.23 8.03
N ASN A 93 -19.67 1.01 7.97
CA ASN A 93 -20.43 -0.19 7.58
C ASN A 93 -21.50 -0.56 8.62
N ALA A 94 -21.29 -0.21 9.88
CA ALA A 94 -22.27 -0.36 10.96
C ALA A 94 -23.31 0.79 10.99
N GLY A 95 -23.28 1.72 10.03
CA GLY A 95 -24.20 2.86 9.97
C GLY A 95 -23.94 3.94 11.01
N GLN A 96 -22.76 3.94 11.64
CA GLN A 96 -22.37 4.95 12.62
C GLN A 96 -21.83 6.21 11.93
N GLU A 97 -22.05 7.37 12.55
CA GLU A 97 -21.42 8.61 12.11
C GLU A 97 -19.92 8.54 12.35
N ILE A 98 -19.14 8.87 11.32
CA ILE A 98 -17.68 8.86 11.36
C ILE A 98 -17.12 10.28 11.50
N SER A 99 -16.01 10.41 12.21
CA SER A 99 -15.30 11.67 12.39
C SER A 99 -13.82 11.52 12.06
N ARG A 100 -13.19 12.62 11.61
CA ARG A 100 -11.74 12.73 11.43
C ARG A 100 -10.95 12.53 12.71
N LYS A 101 -11.54 12.87 13.86
CA LYS A 101 -10.90 12.72 15.17
C LYS A 101 -11.34 11.41 15.80
N LEU A 102 -10.42 10.46 15.89
CA LEU A 102 -10.65 9.17 16.54
C LEU A 102 -10.10 9.20 17.96
N GLN A 103 -10.84 8.62 18.91
CA GLN A 103 -10.30 8.23 20.21
C GLN A 103 -10.15 6.72 20.25
N ILE A 104 -8.93 6.25 20.48
CA ILE A 104 -8.59 4.83 20.47
C ILE A 104 -7.81 4.44 21.72
N LYS A 105 -7.94 3.19 22.17
CA LYS A 105 -7.09 2.65 23.22
C LYS A 105 -5.76 2.22 22.58
N ALA A 106 -4.65 2.67 23.16
CA ALA A 106 -3.32 2.34 22.65
C ALA A 106 -3.05 0.83 22.68
N TYR A 107 -3.55 0.12 23.70
CA TYR A 107 -3.42 -1.33 23.81
C TYR A 107 -4.06 -2.04 22.60
N ASP A 108 -5.29 -1.67 22.25
CA ASP A 108 -6.04 -2.28 21.14
C ASP A 108 -5.33 -2.06 19.79
N LEU A 109 -4.78 -0.86 19.57
CA LEU A 109 -3.97 -0.58 18.38
C LEU A 109 -2.72 -1.47 18.32
N LEU A 110 -1.99 -1.62 19.43
CA LEU A 110 -0.78 -2.45 19.48
C LEU A 110 -1.12 -3.91 19.19
N VAL A 111 -2.20 -4.42 19.79
CA VAL A 111 -2.71 -5.78 19.56
C VAL A 111 -3.10 -5.98 18.10
N ALA A 112 -3.97 -5.12 17.56
CA ALA A 112 -4.50 -5.25 16.20
C ALA A 112 -3.43 -5.14 15.11
N THR A 113 -2.33 -4.44 15.40
CA THR A 113 -1.18 -4.26 14.48
C THR A 113 -0.04 -5.24 14.76
N ASN A 114 -0.29 -6.31 15.52
CA ASN A 114 0.68 -7.36 15.89
C ASN A 114 1.98 -6.82 16.52
N ARG A 115 1.90 -5.72 17.26
CA ARG A 115 3.01 -5.13 18.01
C ARG A 115 3.12 -5.79 19.39
N ASP A 116 4.31 -5.72 19.98
CA ASP A 116 4.45 -6.03 21.40
C ASP A 116 3.72 -4.98 22.25
N THR A 117 3.38 -5.35 23.49
CA THR A 117 2.66 -4.49 24.43
C THR A 117 3.52 -4.09 25.63
N SER A 118 4.85 -4.06 25.43
CA SER A 118 5.82 -3.64 26.45
C SER A 118 5.88 -2.12 26.59
N GLY A 119 6.51 -1.61 27.65
CA GLY A 119 6.74 -0.16 27.81
C GLY A 119 7.49 0.47 26.63
N ASP A 120 8.43 -0.27 26.03
CA ASP A 120 9.18 0.15 24.85
C ASP A 120 8.27 0.30 23.61
N ALA A 121 7.29 -0.61 23.41
CA ALA A 121 6.31 -0.43 22.32
C ALA A 121 5.49 0.86 22.47
N TYR A 122 5.11 1.24 23.70
CA TYR A 122 4.40 2.50 23.92
C TYR A 122 5.30 3.73 23.65
N ALA A 123 6.60 3.64 23.93
CA ALA A 123 7.56 4.68 23.56
C ALA A 123 7.70 4.79 22.04
N ARG A 124 7.89 3.66 21.34
CA ARG A 124 7.95 3.58 19.87
C ARG A 124 6.65 4.05 19.21
N LEU A 125 5.50 3.79 19.83
CA LEU A 125 4.20 4.28 19.35
C LEU A 125 4.16 5.82 19.36
N ARG A 126 4.65 6.47 20.44
CA ARG A 126 4.76 7.93 20.47
C ARG A 126 5.69 8.45 19.36
N GLU A 127 6.84 7.82 19.16
CA GLU A 127 7.76 8.23 18.09
C GLU A 127 7.16 8.06 16.70
N ALA A 128 6.35 7.02 16.49
CA ALA A 128 5.60 6.83 15.25
C ALA A 128 4.62 7.99 15.01
N PHE A 129 3.88 8.42 16.03
CA PHE A 129 3.02 9.60 15.95
C PHE A 129 3.80 10.89 15.66
N GLU A 130 4.97 11.10 16.28
CA GLU A 130 5.84 12.24 15.98
C GLU A 130 6.28 12.25 14.50
N ARG A 131 6.65 11.09 13.94
CA ARG A 131 7.03 10.98 12.52
C ARG A 131 5.84 11.17 11.58
N LEU A 132 4.67 10.62 11.91
CA LEU A 132 3.44 10.78 11.12
C LEU A 132 3.02 12.25 11.06
N ALA A 133 2.98 12.96 12.20
CA ALA A 133 2.62 14.38 12.24
C ALA A 133 3.67 15.26 11.56
N GLY A 134 4.95 14.90 11.66
CA GLY A 134 6.06 15.66 11.08
C GLY A 134 6.31 15.43 9.59
N THR A 135 5.68 14.43 8.97
CA THR A 135 5.87 14.13 7.54
C THR A 135 4.88 14.92 6.71
N ARG A 136 5.38 15.79 5.84
CA ARG A 136 4.57 16.65 4.96
C ARG A 136 4.62 16.14 3.53
N ILE A 137 3.47 16.13 2.86
CA ILE A 137 3.27 15.62 1.51
C ILE A 137 2.73 16.75 0.65
N THR A 138 3.33 16.98 -0.51
CA THR A 138 2.79 17.81 -1.59
C THR A 138 2.58 16.94 -2.80
N THR A 139 1.37 16.92 -3.35
CA THR A 139 1.04 16.00 -4.45
C THR A 139 -0.13 16.49 -5.29
N ASN A 140 -0.20 16.05 -6.55
CA ASN A 140 -1.35 16.24 -7.44
C ASN A 140 -2.25 14.99 -7.55
N LEU A 141 -2.12 14.04 -6.62
CA LEU A 141 -2.91 12.81 -6.65
C LEU A 141 -4.41 13.07 -6.48
N GLU A 142 -5.20 12.33 -7.26
CA GLU A 142 -6.65 12.33 -7.17
C GLU A 142 -7.12 11.46 -6.00
N THR A 143 -8.09 11.94 -5.22
CA THR A 143 -8.72 11.16 -4.16
C THR A 143 -10.21 11.47 -4.13
N GLY A 144 -11.05 10.43 -4.24
CA GLY A 144 -12.50 10.59 -4.31
C GLY A 144 -12.98 11.42 -5.52
N GLY A 145 -12.27 11.39 -6.65
CA GLY A 145 -12.64 12.11 -7.88
C GLY A 145 -12.16 13.56 -7.98
N LEU A 146 -11.45 14.07 -6.96
CA LEU A 146 -10.94 15.45 -6.93
C LEU A 146 -9.41 15.45 -7.01
N GLN A 147 -8.87 16.24 -7.94
CA GLN A 147 -7.45 16.58 -7.99
C GLN A 147 -7.23 17.90 -7.24
N THR A 148 -6.34 17.88 -6.25
CA THR A 148 -6.00 19.10 -5.51
C THR A 148 -4.51 19.06 -5.22
N THR A 149 -3.79 20.11 -5.61
CA THR A 149 -2.42 20.33 -5.17
C THR A 149 -2.47 20.91 -3.77
N SER A 150 -2.28 20.07 -2.75
CA SER A 150 -2.27 20.50 -1.36
C SER A 150 -1.04 19.95 -0.63
N GLY A 151 -0.47 20.80 0.23
CA GLY A 151 0.52 20.39 1.21
C GLY A 151 -0.20 19.94 2.48
N PHE A 152 -0.11 18.66 2.85
CA PHE A 152 -0.75 18.12 4.06
C PHE A 152 0.16 17.17 4.82
N GLY A 153 -0.16 16.89 6.08
CA GLY A 153 0.54 15.89 6.89
C GLY A 153 -0.15 14.54 6.79
N LEU A 154 0.51 13.45 7.17
CA LEU A 154 -0.16 12.13 7.22
C LEU A 154 -1.29 12.11 8.25
N ILE A 155 -1.07 12.80 9.38
CA ILE A 155 -2.06 13.15 10.39
C ILE A 155 -1.96 14.64 10.68
N GLU A 156 -3.02 15.26 11.19
CA GLU A 156 -3.00 16.66 11.60
C GLU A 156 -2.52 16.84 13.04
N SER A 157 -3.02 16.00 13.94
CA SER A 157 -2.66 16.05 15.35
C SER A 157 -2.84 14.72 16.03
N TRP A 158 -2.16 14.56 17.17
CA TRP A 158 -2.36 13.43 18.07
C TRP A 158 -2.23 13.92 19.51
N GLU A 159 -2.90 13.22 20.42
CA GLU A 159 -2.87 13.49 21.85
C GLU A 159 -2.80 12.16 22.59
N ILE A 160 -1.93 12.06 23.59
CA ILE A 160 -1.81 10.86 24.43
C ILE A 160 -2.17 11.23 25.86
N VAL A 161 -3.24 10.62 26.38
CA VAL A 161 -3.67 10.80 27.77
C VAL A 161 -3.07 9.71 28.66
N ARG A 162 -2.49 10.13 29.79
CA ARG A 162 -1.91 9.25 30.83
C ARG A 162 -2.57 9.52 32.17
N ARG A 163 -2.67 8.47 33.02
CA ARG A 163 -3.23 8.60 34.38
C ARG A 163 -2.40 9.50 35.30
N SER A 164 -1.09 9.50 35.10
CA SER A 164 -0.11 10.25 35.89
C SER A 164 1.15 10.52 35.04
N ARG A 165 2.03 11.42 35.50
CA ARG A 165 3.32 11.68 34.84
C ARG A 165 4.16 10.39 34.86
N GLY A 166 4.42 9.82 33.69
CA GLY A 166 5.08 8.52 33.55
C GLY A 166 4.17 7.29 33.70
N GLY A 167 2.88 7.50 34.01
CA GLY A 167 1.89 6.42 34.14
C GLY A 167 1.47 5.80 32.81
N ARG A 168 0.70 4.70 32.90
CA ARG A 168 0.18 3.94 31.75
C ARG A 168 -0.58 4.86 30.78
N MET A 169 -0.28 4.69 29.49
CA MET A 169 -1.03 5.30 28.40
C MET A 169 -2.47 4.76 28.41
N ILE A 170 -3.45 5.65 28.55
CA ILE A 170 -4.88 5.26 28.65
C ILE A 170 -5.50 5.29 27.25
N SER A 171 -5.46 6.46 26.61
CA SER A 171 -6.10 6.71 25.33
C SER A 171 -5.21 7.55 24.44
N VAL A 172 -5.43 7.40 23.13
CA VAL A 172 -4.82 8.23 22.10
C VAL A 172 -5.94 8.85 21.28
N SER A 173 -5.89 10.16 21.13
CA SER A 173 -6.70 10.86 20.13
C SER A 173 -5.85 11.08 18.89
N VAL A 174 -6.38 10.80 17.71
CA VAL A 174 -5.72 11.05 16.42
C VAL A 174 -6.67 11.82 15.52
N THR A 175 -6.23 12.95 15.01
CA THR A 175 -6.94 13.68 13.95
C THR A 175 -6.30 13.34 12.61
N LEU A 176 -7.03 12.61 11.78
CA LEU A 176 -6.57 12.25 10.44
C LEU A 176 -6.47 13.49 9.56
N SER A 177 -5.58 13.42 8.56
CA SER A 177 -5.56 14.41 7.50
C SER A 177 -6.85 14.37 6.68
N GLU A 178 -7.22 15.54 6.15
CA GLU A 178 -8.38 15.68 5.27
C GLU A 178 -8.31 14.70 4.09
N TRP A 179 -7.12 14.55 3.52
CA TRP A 179 -6.86 13.66 2.41
C TRP A 179 -7.16 12.19 2.75
N LEU A 180 -6.65 11.69 3.89
CA LEU A 180 -6.89 10.31 4.30
C LEU A 180 -8.36 10.07 4.67
N PHE A 181 -9.00 11.04 5.31
CA PHE A 181 -10.42 10.95 5.64
C PHE A 181 -11.31 10.93 4.39
N ARG A 182 -10.99 11.74 3.37
CA ARG A 182 -11.68 11.68 2.07
C ARG A 182 -11.52 10.32 1.40
N ALA A 183 -10.37 9.67 1.53
CA ALA A 183 -10.18 8.31 1.02
C ALA A 183 -11.15 7.31 1.70
N VAL A 184 -11.39 7.45 3.01
CA VAL A 184 -12.38 6.66 3.76
C VAL A 184 -13.81 6.94 3.26
N VAL A 185 -14.21 8.22 3.24
CA VAL A 185 -15.57 8.64 2.86
C VAL A 185 -15.90 8.21 1.43
N SER A 186 -14.95 8.34 0.50
CA SER A 186 -15.10 7.92 -0.90
C SER A 186 -14.92 6.41 -1.11
N LYS A 187 -14.71 5.62 -0.05
CA LYS A 187 -14.43 4.18 -0.11
C LYS A 187 -13.24 3.83 -1.02
N SER A 188 -12.29 4.75 -1.14
CA SER A 188 -11.04 4.60 -1.89
C SER A 188 -9.98 3.82 -1.10
N VAL A 189 -10.37 2.65 -0.59
CA VAL A 189 -9.56 1.80 0.29
C VAL A 189 -9.59 0.33 -0.16
N LEU A 190 -8.57 -0.45 0.20
CA LEU A 190 -8.53 -1.90 0.00
C LEU A 190 -8.40 -2.64 1.31
N THR A 191 -9.03 -3.82 1.36
CA THR A 191 -8.84 -4.76 2.48
C THR A 191 -7.49 -5.44 2.33
N LEU A 192 -6.71 -5.54 3.40
CA LEU A 192 -5.47 -6.31 3.47
C LEU A 192 -5.72 -7.63 4.23
N SER A 193 -4.85 -8.62 4.02
CA SER A 193 -4.80 -9.81 4.88
C SER A 193 -4.35 -9.44 6.29
N ARG A 194 -4.85 -10.16 7.29
CA ARG A 194 -4.43 -10.00 8.69
C ARG A 194 -2.94 -10.29 8.87
N ASP A 195 -2.38 -11.17 8.04
CA ASP A 195 -0.96 -11.50 8.07
C ASP A 195 -0.06 -10.35 7.58
N TYR A 196 -0.63 -9.27 7.00
CA TYR A 196 0.13 -8.07 6.63
C TYR A 196 0.94 -7.54 7.82
N PHE A 197 0.35 -7.49 9.02
CA PHE A 197 1.02 -6.98 10.21
C PHE A 197 2.12 -7.93 10.72
N ARG A 198 2.18 -9.15 10.24
CA ARG A 198 3.24 -10.12 10.54
C ARG A 198 4.43 -9.99 9.58
N LEU A 199 4.31 -9.27 8.47
CA LEU A 199 5.45 -8.98 7.60
C LEU A 199 6.52 -8.19 8.36
N ARG A 200 7.71 -8.77 8.48
CA ARG A 200 8.81 -8.16 9.24
C ARG A 200 9.54 -7.09 8.44
N LYS A 201 9.84 -7.35 7.16
CA LYS A 201 10.75 -6.50 6.39
C LYS A 201 9.98 -5.33 5.75
N PRO A 202 10.48 -4.09 5.84
CA PRO A 202 9.82 -2.92 5.23
C PRO A 202 9.51 -3.11 3.74
N LEU A 203 10.43 -3.72 2.99
CA LEU A 203 10.24 -3.96 1.56
C LEU A 203 9.12 -4.98 1.27
N GLU A 204 8.97 -6.01 2.09
CA GLU A 204 7.88 -7.00 1.93
C GLU A 204 6.52 -6.34 2.11
N ARG A 205 6.35 -5.50 3.15
CA ARG A 205 5.12 -4.71 3.34
C ARG A 205 4.83 -3.83 2.15
N ARG A 206 5.84 -3.13 1.65
CA ARG A 206 5.69 -2.24 0.50
C ARG A 206 5.31 -2.98 -0.77
N LEU A 207 5.92 -4.15 -1.01
CA LEU A 207 5.52 -4.98 -2.15
C LEU A 207 4.13 -5.56 -1.96
N TYR A 208 3.75 -5.99 -0.76
CA TYR A 208 2.38 -6.43 -0.49
C TYR A 208 1.37 -5.35 -0.88
N GLU A 209 1.60 -4.08 -0.52
CA GLU A 209 0.73 -2.97 -0.91
C GLU A 209 0.63 -2.78 -2.42
N LEU A 210 1.76 -2.75 -3.12
CA LEU A 210 1.79 -2.61 -4.58
C LEU A 210 1.05 -3.77 -5.25
N VAL A 211 1.33 -5.00 -4.83
CA VAL A 211 0.69 -6.20 -5.35
C VAL A 211 -0.79 -6.19 -5.02
N ARG A 212 -1.21 -5.84 -3.80
CA ARG A 212 -2.63 -5.76 -3.43
C ARG A 212 -3.37 -4.72 -4.26
N LYS A 213 -2.76 -3.57 -4.51
CA LYS A 213 -3.31 -2.51 -5.35
C LYS A 213 -3.49 -2.98 -6.80
N HIS A 214 -2.49 -3.64 -7.36
CA HIS A 214 -2.48 -4.03 -8.76
C HIS A 214 -3.16 -5.38 -9.03
N CYS A 215 -2.97 -6.41 -8.21
CA CYS A 215 -3.68 -7.71 -8.28
C CYS A 215 -5.11 -7.67 -7.71
N GLY A 216 -5.61 -6.51 -7.27
CA GLY A 216 -6.94 -6.41 -6.68
C GLY A 216 -8.04 -6.95 -7.60
N ARG A 217 -8.15 -6.39 -8.81
CA ARG A 217 -9.21 -6.72 -9.80
C ARG A 217 -8.74 -7.67 -10.92
N GLN A 218 -7.45 -7.93 -11.01
CA GLN A 218 -6.82 -8.83 -11.99
C GLN A 218 -6.12 -9.99 -11.26
N ARG A 219 -6.28 -11.21 -11.78
CA ARG A 219 -5.79 -12.44 -11.15
C ARG A 219 -4.26 -12.55 -11.11
N HIS A 220 -3.60 -11.81 -12.01
CA HIS A 220 -2.15 -11.71 -12.10
C HIS A 220 -1.72 -10.26 -12.34
N TRP A 221 -0.51 -9.94 -11.90
CA TRP A 221 0.17 -8.69 -12.23
C TRP A 221 1.62 -8.98 -12.59
N ARG A 222 2.14 -8.29 -13.60
CA ARG A 222 3.56 -8.37 -13.99
C ARG A 222 4.14 -6.97 -13.95
N ALA A 223 5.36 -6.85 -13.43
CA ALA A 223 6.10 -5.60 -13.44
C ALA A 223 7.60 -5.89 -13.57
N SER A 224 8.32 -5.05 -14.33
CA SER A 224 9.78 -5.12 -14.32
C SER A 224 10.34 -4.81 -12.93
N VAL A 225 11.51 -5.35 -12.64
CA VAL A 225 12.26 -5.06 -11.41
C VAL A 225 12.52 -3.56 -11.26
N THR A 226 12.79 -2.85 -12.37
CA THR A 226 12.95 -1.39 -12.39
C THR A 226 11.66 -0.65 -12.01
N THR A 227 10.51 -1.07 -12.55
CA THR A 227 9.22 -0.49 -12.18
C THR A 227 8.91 -0.69 -10.69
N LEU A 228 9.16 -1.90 -10.17
CA LEU A 228 8.98 -2.21 -8.75
C LEU A 228 9.90 -1.37 -7.86
N HIS A 229 11.17 -1.21 -8.24
CA HIS A 229 12.15 -0.41 -7.51
C HIS A 229 11.73 1.06 -7.40
N ALA A 230 11.28 1.64 -8.51
CA ALA A 230 10.77 3.01 -8.55
C ALA A 230 9.50 3.16 -7.71
N LYS A 231 8.50 2.29 -7.88
CA LYS A 231 7.22 2.32 -7.13
C LYS A 231 7.38 2.04 -5.64
N SER A 232 8.38 1.25 -5.25
CA SER A 232 8.66 0.97 -3.84
C SER A 232 9.36 2.15 -3.15
N GLY A 233 9.99 3.05 -3.90
CA GLY A 233 10.85 4.10 -3.34
C GLY A 233 12.10 3.55 -2.67
N SER A 234 12.57 2.37 -3.09
CA SER A 234 13.78 1.76 -2.53
C SER A 234 14.99 2.58 -2.93
N THR A 235 15.89 2.84 -1.99
CA THR A 235 17.17 3.49 -2.28
C THR A 235 18.34 2.51 -2.31
N ALA A 236 18.07 1.21 -2.23
CA ALA A 236 19.09 0.19 -2.43
C ALA A 236 19.50 0.16 -3.91
N PRO A 237 20.76 -0.17 -4.24
CA PRO A 237 21.17 -0.42 -5.61
C PRO A 237 20.28 -1.50 -6.26
N LEU A 238 19.97 -1.36 -7.55
CA LEU A 238 19.03 -2.25 -8.24
C LEU A 238 19.41 -3.74 -8.12
N ARG A 239 20.71 -4.06 -8.14
CA ARG A 239 21.24 -5.42 -7.91
C ARG A 239 20.85 -5.98 -6.53
N VAL A 240 20.91 -5.15 -5.49
CA VAL A 240 20.53 -5.53 -4.12
C VAL A 240 19.01 -5.70 -4.01
N PHE A 241 18.25 -4.82 -4.67
CA PHE A 241 16.80 -4.94 -4.75
C PHE A 241 16.36 -6.25 -5.44
N ARG A 242 16.99 -6.61 -6.57
CA ARG A 242 16.76 -7.89 -7.25
C ARG A 242 17.08 -9.08 -6.35
N ALA A 243 18.19 -9.04 -5.62
CA ALA A 243 18.52 -10.08 -4.66
C ALA A 243 17.48 -10.19 -3.53
N ALA A 244 16.92 -9.07 -3.08
CA ALA A 244 15.85 -9.06 -2.07
C ALA A 244 14.54 -9.66 -2.61
N LEU A 245 14.18 -9.38 -3.87
CA LEU A 245 13.03 -10.00 -4.54
C LEU A 245 13.18 -11.53 -4.62
N ARG A 246 14.36 -12.02 -5.04
CA ARG A 246 14.63 -13.46 -5.13
C ARG A 246 14.55 -14.17 -3.78
N ARG A 247 15.01 -13.52 -2.70
CA ARG A 247 14.83 -14.04 -1.33
C ARG A 247 13.35 -14.11 -0.95
N MET A 248 12.58 -13.08 -1.28
CA MET A 248 11.14 -13.05 -1.01
C MET A 248 10.38 -14.16 -1.76
N ILE A 249 10.77 -14.45 -3.00
CA ILE A 249 10.28 -15.58 -3.79
C ILE A 249 10.62 -16.90 -3.08
N ALA A 250 11.89 -17.12 -2.75
CA ALA A 250 12.34 -18.36 -2.11
C ALA A 250 11.71 -18.61 -0.72
N GLU A 251 11.53 -17.56 0.07
CA GLU A 251 10.90 -17.63 1.40
C GLU A 251 9.38 -17.73 1.34
N ALA A 252 8.77 -17.50 0.16
CA ALA A 252 7.32 -17.37 -0.04
C ALA A 252 6.67 -16.51 1.06
N SER A 253 7.28 -15.36 1.38
CA SER A 253 6.92 -14.60 2.59
C SER A 253 5.73 -13.66 2.42
N LEU A 254 5.26 -13.41 1.19
CA LEU A 254 4.16 -12.48 0.93
C LEU A 254 2.79 -13.18 1.13
N PRO A 255 1.95 -12.75 2.10
CA PRO A 255 0.62 -13.31 2.31
C PRO A 255 -0.24 -13.19 1.06
N ASP A 256 -1.17 -14.12 0.86
CA ASP A 256 -2.13 -14.20 -0.27
C ASP A 256 -1.52 -14.30 -1.68
N TYR A 257 -0.22 -14.08 -1.87
CA TYR A 257 0.41 -13.95 -3.18
C TYR A 257 1.55 -14.94 -3.40
N HIS A 258 1.63 -15.46 -4.62
CA HIS A 258 2.79 -16.15 -5.16
C HIS A 258 3.58 -15.20 -6.05
N LEU A 259 4.91 -15.28 -5.97
CA LEU A 259 5.83 -14.45 -6.74
C LEU A 259 6.72 -15.37 -7.58
N GLU A 260 6.95 -15.00 -8.84
CA GLU A 260 7.80 -15.74 -9.75
C GLU A 260 8.66 -14.79 -10.57
N GLU A 261 9.94 -15.11 -10.75
CA GLU A 261 10.80 -14.42 -11.71
C GLU A 261 10.57 -15.02 -13.09
N VAL A 262 10.17 -14.19 -14.06
CA VAL A 262 9.94 -14.62 -15.45
C VAL A 262 10.94 -13.92 -16.39
N PRO A 263 11.18 -14.44 -17.61
CA PRO A 263 12.14 -13.85 -18.53
C PRO A 263 11.89 -12.35 -18.78
N GLY A 264 12.98 -11.57 -18.91
CA GLY A 264 12.91 -10.14 -19.18
C GLY A 264 13.06 -9.21 -17.97
N ASP A 265 13.62 -9.68 -16.84
CA ASP A 265 13.75 -8.93 -15.58
C ASP A 265 12.39 -8.48 -15.02
N ILE A 266 11.43 -9.40 -15.04
CA ILE A 266 10.03 -9.21 -14.65
C ILE A 266 9.70 -10.13 -13.47
N ILE A 267 8.94 -9.60 -12.52
CA ILE A 267 8.30 -10.41 -11.48
C ILE A 267 6.82 -10.54 -11.82
N ALA A 268 6.35 -11.77 -11.84
CA ALA A 268 4.94 -12.12 -11.93
C ALA A 268 4.37 -12.36 -10.52
N PHE A 269 3.18 -11.83 -10.28
CA PHE A 269 2.43 -11.97 -9.04
C PHE A 269 1.08 -12.61 -9.34
N SER A 270 0.70 -13.62 -8.57
CA SER A 270 -0.63 -14.26 -8.62
C SER A 270 -1.19 -14.46 -7.23
N ARG A 271 -2.51 -14.61 -7.07
CA ARG A 271 -3.13 -14.99 -5.79
C ARG A 271 -2.93 -16.48 -5.51
N ARG A 272 -2.64 -16.85 -4.25
CA ARG A 272 -2.43 -18.25 -3.83
C ARG A 272 -3.69 -19.12 -3.93
N ASP A 273 -4.86 -18.54 -3.67
CA ASP A 273 -6.11 -19.31 -3.50
C ASP A 273 -6.96 -19.43 -4.78
N GLN A 274 -6.42 -19.10 -5.96
CA GLN A 274 -7.12 -19.25 -7.23
C GLN A 274 -6.29 -20.00 -8.26
N VAL A 275 -6.78 -21.19 -8.63
CA VAL A 275 -6.32 -21.94 -9.81
C VAL A 275 -6.47 -21.06 -11.05
N VAL A 276 -5.45 -21.14 -11.91
CA VAL A 276 -5.28 -20.37 -13.13
C VAL A 276 -6.44 -20.66 -14.09
N ASP A 277 -7.24 -19.63 -14.36
CA ASP A 277 -7.96 -19.48 -15.62
C ASP A 277 -7.90 -18.02 -16.06
N GLY A 278 -7.43 -17.80 -17.29
CA GLY A 278 -7.00 -16.52 -17.87
C GLY A 278 -8.13 -15.59 -18.24
N ASP A 279 -8.79 -15.00 -17.24
CA ASP A 279 -9.94 -14.13 -17.49
C ASP A 279 -9.55 -12.64 -17.54
N GLY A 280 -9.16 -12.19 -18.75
CA GLY A 280 -8.89 -10.79 -19.09
C GLY A 280 -8.50 -10.65 -20.57
N PRO A 281 -8.63 -9.46 -21.19
CA PRO A 281 -8.38 -9.28 -22.62
C PRO A 281 -6.96 -9.68 -22.99
N LEU A 282 -6.75 -10.77 -23.73
CA LEU A 282 -5.41 -11.22 -24.14
C LEU A 282 -4.87 -10.29 -25.22
N LEU A 283 -3.61 -9.87 -25.06
CA LEU A 283 -2.91 -9.08 -26.08
C LEU A 283 -1.98 -9.99 -26.87
N ALA A 284 -1.93 -9.79 -28.18
CA ALA A 284 -0.97 -10.49 -29.03
C ALA A 284 0.46 -10.03 -28.69
N PRO A 285 1.50 -10.89 -28.79
CA PRO A 285 2.89 -10.48 -28.56
C PRO A 285 3.31 -9.26 -29.40
N GLY A 286 2.89 -9.21 -30.68
CA GLY A 286 3.15 -8.06 -31.57
C GLY A 286 2.51 -6.75 -31.10
N THR A 287 1.46 -6.81 -30.29
CA THR A 287 0.82 -5.62 -29.70
C THR A 287 1.71 -4.98 -28.63
N LEU A 288 2.41 -5.78 -27.84
CA LEU A 288 3.34 -5.27 -26.83
C LEU A 288 4.59 -4.64 -27.48
N GLU A 289 5.04 -5.19 -28.61
CA GLU A 289 6.09 -4.59 -29.43
C GLU A 289 5.64 -3.25 -30.05
N ALA A 290 4.41 -3.20 -30.59
CA ALA A 290 3.83 -1.95 -31.08
C ALA A 290 3.70 -0.90 -29.95
N ALA A 291 3.31 -1.31 -28.73
CA ALA A 291 3.29 -0.42 -27.58
C ALA A 291 4.70 0.08 -27.19
N ARG A 292 5.73 -0.77 -27.34
CA ARG A 292 7.14 -0.39 -27.09
C ARG A 292 7.62 0.64 -28.10
N ALA A 293 7.26 0.49 -29.37
CA ALA A 293 7.52 1.49 -30.40
C ALA A 293 6.75 2.79 -30.15
N LEU A 294 5.53 2.70 -29.58
CA LEU A 294 4.73 3.88 -29.27
C LEU A 294 5.29 4.70 -28.10
N CYS A 295 5.85 4.05 -27.08
CA CYS A 295 6.42 4.68 -25.90
C CYS A 295 7.81 4.11 -25.58
N PRO A 296 8.87 4.48 -26.33
CA PRO A 296 10.22 3.98 -26.10
C PRO A 296 10.70 4.25 -24.68
N GLY A 297 11.33 3.25 -24.05
CA GLY A 297 11.84 3.35 -22.68
C GLY A 297 10.80 3.12 -21.57
N VAL A 298 9.51 2.98 -21.92
CA VAL A 298 8.45 2.66 -20.96
C VAL A 298 8.25 1.14 -20.86
N ASP A 299 8.06 0.64 -19.64
CA ASP A 299 7.72 -0.76 -19.37
C ASP A 299 6.32 -1.09 -19.93
N VAL A 300 6.30 -1.75 -21.09
CA VAL A 300 5.07 -2.10 -21.82
C VAL A 300 4.18 -3.08 -21.07
N TYR A 301 4.75 -3.93 -20.21
CA TYR A 301 3.98 -4.84 -19.38
C TYR A 301 3.34 -4.10 -18.20
N ALA A 302 4.04 -3.10 -17.65
CA ALA A 302 3.44 -2.20 -16.67
C ALA A 302 2.32 -1.35 -17.31
N LEU A 303 2.49 -0.87 -18.55
CA LEU A 303 1.43 -0.17 -19.29
C LEU A 303 0.22 -1.07 -19.55
N GLU A 304 0.46 -2.31 -19.96
CA GLU A 304 -0.59 -3.32 -20.13
C GLU A 304 -1.35 -3.54 -18.82
N ALA A 305 -0.64 -3.76 -17.71
CA ALA A 305 -1.26 -3.92 -16.41
C ALA A 305 -2.05 -2.69 -15.95
N GLU A 306 -1.55 -1.49 -16.19
CA GLU A 306 -2.25 -0.24 -15.91
C GLU A 306 -3.52 -0.09 -16.76
N TRP A 307 -3.45 -0.48 -18.05
CA TRP A 307 -4.61 -0.48 -18.94
C TRP A 307 -5.67 -1.51 -18.50
N ARG A 308 -5.25 -2.73 -18.18
CA ARG A 308 -6.13 -3.79 -17.66
C ARG A 308 -6.80 -3.35 -16.36
N SER A 309 -6.06 -2.70 -15.46
CA SER A 309 -6.63 -2.10 -14.25
C SER A 309 -7.66 -1.03 -14.60
N TRP A 310 -7.32 -0.08 -15.47
CA TRP A 310 -8.24 0.97 -15.90
C TRP A 310 -9.51 0.41 -16.58
N TRP A 311 -9.40 -0.62 -17.41
CA TRP A 311 -10.52 -1.29 -18.06
C TRP A 311 -11.42 -2.00 -17.03
N ALA A 312 -10.82 -2.66 -16.03
CA ALA A 312 -11.55 -3.29 -14.93
C ALA A 312 -12.21 -2.27 -13.99
N ASP A 313 -11.57 -1.11 -13.78
CA ASP A 313 -12.07 0.00 -12.95
C ASP A 313 -13.23 0.73 -13.64
N THR A 314 -13.21 0.82 -14.97
CA THR A 314 -14.27 1.45 -15.79
C THR A 314 -15.44 0.51 -16.14
N GLY A 315 -15.55 -0.62 -15.43
CA GLY A 315 -16.70 -1.53 -15.51
C GLY A 315 -16.59 -2.64 -16.56
N ARG A 316 -15.37 -2.99 -17.01
CA ARG A 316 -15.14 -4.10 -17.96
C ARG A 316 -15.97 -3.99 -19.24
N LYS A 317 -16.01 -2.80 -19.85
CA LYS A 317 -16.77 -2.57 -21.08
C LYS A 317 -16.38 -3.59 -22.16
N PRO A 318 -17.34 -4.18 -22.90
CA PRO A 318 -17.02 -5.15 -23.95
C PRO A 318 -16.02 -4.57 -24.95
N LEU A 319 -14.97 -5.32 -25.26
CA LEU A 319 -13.93 -4.90 -26.22
C LEU A 319 -14.13 -5.65 -27.54
N LYS A 320 -14.24 -4.93 -28.65
CA LYS A 320 -14.24 -5.52 -30.00
C LYS A 320 -12.86 -6.08 -30.39
N SER A 321 -11.80 -5.42 -29.92
CA SER A 321 -10.41 -5.87 -30.04
C SER A 321 -9.63 -5.38 -28.83
N ALA A 322 -9.02 -6.31 -28.09
CA ALA A 322 -8.17 -6.00 -26.95
C ALA A 322 -6.93 -5.20 -27.39
N ASP A 323 -6.31 -5.62 -28.49
CA ASP A 323 -5.10 -5.01 -29.05
C ASP A 323 -5.32 -3.54 -29.45
N ALA A 324 -6.38 -3.27 -30.22
CA ALA A 324 -6.69 -1.91 -30.66
C ALA A 324 -7.06 -1.00 -29.49
N ALA A 325 -7.80 -1.52 -28.50
CA ALA A 325 -8.19 -0.78 -27.31
C ALA A 325 -6.98 -0.43 -26.43
N PHE A 326 -6.05 -1.37 -26.25
CA PHE A 326 -4.81 -1.14 -25.53
C PHE A 326 -3.91 -0.11 -26.24
N LEU A 327 -3.63 -0.29 -27.53
CA LEU A 327 -2.79 0.65 -28.28
C LEU A 327 -3.40 2.06 -28.34
N GLY A 328 -4.73 2.15 -28.50
CA GLY A 328 -5.45 3.44 -28.43
C GLY A 328 -5.39 4.09 -27.05
N TRP A 329 -5.39 3.29 -25.97
CA TRP A 329 -5.17 3.79 -24.62
C TRP A 329 -3.72 4.26 -24.39
N VAL A 330 -2.73 3.52 -24.89
CA VAL A 330 -1.30 3.90 -24.82
C VAL A 330 -1.05 5.21 -25.59
N LYS A 331 -1.60 5.36 -26.80
CA LYS A 331 -1.46 6.58 -27.62
C LYS A 331 -1.94 7.85 -26.89
N ARG A 332 -3.02 7.75 -26.13
CA ARG A 332 -3.58 8.87 -25.34
C ARG A 332 -2.73 9.28 -24.14
N ARG A 333 -1.81 8.43 -23.70
CA ARG A 333 -0.93 8.68 -22.53
C ARG A 333 0.52 9.03 -22.93
N ARG A 334 0.79 9.22 -24.21
CA ARG A 334 2.11 9.66 -24.69
C ARG A 334 2.48 11.01 -24.07
N PRO A 335 3.67 11.15 -23.46
CA PRO A 335 4.22 12.48 -23.14
C PRO A 335 4.35 13.26 -24.46
N GLY A 336 3.51 14.28 -24.66
CA GLY A 336 3.54 15.14 -25.86
C GLY A 336 2.31 15.09 -26.77
N ALA A 337 1.30 14.25 -26.54
CA ALA A 337 0.06 14.25 -27.32
C ALA A 337 -1.07 15.04 -26.62
N GLY A 338 -0.78 16.28 -26.24
CA GLY A 338 -1.81 17.25 -25.85
C GLY A 338 -2.25 18.07 -27.06
N GLY A 339 -3.48 17.84 -27.51
CA GLY A 339 -4.22 18.79 -28.34
C GLY A 339 -4.28 18.49 -29.84
N LYS A 340 -5.42 17.94 -30.27
CA LYS A 340 -6.41 18.73 -31.02
C LYS A 340 -7.78 18.08 -30.83
N ALA A 341 -8.67 18.85 -30.20
CA ALA A 341 -10.10 18.60 -30.20
C ALA A 341 -10.64 18.84 -31.61
N GLY A 342 -11.54 17.96 -32.03
CA GLY A 342 -12.49 18.11 -33.12
C GLY A 342 -13.74 17.37 -32.70
#